data_AF-A0AAF0CMQ9-F1
#
_entry.id   AF-A0AAF0CMQ9-F1
#
_cell.length_a   1.000
_cell.length_b   1.000
_cell.length_c   1.000
_cell.angle_alpha   90.00
_cell.angle_beta   90.00
_cell.angle_gamma   90.00
#
_symmetry.space_group_name_H-M   'P 1'
#
loop_
_entity.id
_entity.type
_entity.pdbx_description
1 polymer ?
#
loop_
_entity_poly.entity_id
_entity_poly.type
_entity_poly.pdbx_seq_one_letter_code
_entity_poly.pdbx_strand_id
1 'polypeptide(L)'
;MLCSTLSGQPKPRVVTSRVAPETTHHLYVGVDLYLPHDNEMMRVKNVLGRASLVETEDGRLEEMDQTTGFRWKLVPKVCRLAATVEDLKWEAAFSPRNDPKRQQVGRQTNIMNYQQDRLNEIDVPTIVGSVRDMGGQITAERVNTVMEESNTLDAMNSQDFNNKELESRVRQNGHDAIQLTFKISSPETMAHAFLVARARLRGPEGQLSDINFHREIGAVGPTPRKILHLQTGMPAGYEILDVKIHLFNNGKEFASNLSEKRFDLSAAEARQYLLLDHTANHRNETLPAQPVWELAPAELRATSRPADVDFKVSVDVDAEGFLTAIHPTEAILPDHVGAMIAQLDFLPALQNGQPVASTAVVNLADYFR
;
A
#
# COMPACT_ATOMS: atom_id res chain seq x y z
N MET A 1 65.59 58.04 6.27
CA MET A 1 65.42 56.66 5.75
C MET A 1 65.15 55.74 6.92
N LEU A 2 63.92 55.25 7.06
CA LEU A 2 63.59 54.07 7.85
C LEU A 2 62.45 53.36 7.09
N CYS A 3 62.74 52.19 6.57
CA CYS A 3 61.83 51.35 5.79
C CYS A 3 61.33 50.25 6.72
N SER A 4 60.02 50.20 6.98
CA SER A 4 59.37 49.20 7.83
C SER A 4 58.72 48.15 6.92
N THR A 5 59.14 46.90 7.05
CA THR A 5 58.57 45.73 6.35
C THR A 5 57.66 44.97 7.30
N LEU A 6 56.34 45.07 7.07
CA LEU A 6 55.34 44.16 7.65
C LEU A 6 55.00 43.09 6.60
N SER A 7 55.54 41.88 6.78
CA SER A 7 55.13 40.69 6.03
C SER A 7 54.71 39.61 7.03
N GLY A 8 53.42 39.58 7.33
CA GLY A 8 52.78 38.49 8.07
C GLY A 8 51.73 37.85 7.17
N GLN A 9 52.11 36.80 6.44
CA GLN A 9 51.14 36.00 5.70
C GLN A 9 50.34 35.12 6.68
N PRO A 10 49.00 35.09 6.59
CA PRO A 10 48.18 34.26 7.45
C PRO A 10 48.39 32.77 7.15
N LYS A 11 48.70 31.98 8.17
CA LYS A 11 48.79 30.52 8.06
C LYS A 11 47.45 29.93 7.58
N PRO A 12 47.45 29.02 6.59
CA PRO A 12 46.23 28.38 6.14
C PRO A 12 45.61 27.56 7.27
N ARG A 13 44.32 27.80 7.55
CA ARG A 13 43.53 26.96 8.47
C ARG A 13 43.35 25.59 7.82
N VAL A 14 43.94 24.57 8.42
CA VAL A 14 43.66 23.17 8.08
C VAL A 14 42.33 22.82 8.74
N VAL A 15 41.28 22.68 7.94
CA VAL A 15 39.99 22.16 8.41
C VAL A 15 40.03 20.65 8.23
N THR A 16 40.23 19.93 9.32
CA THR A 16 40.07 18.47 9.33
C THR A 16 38.58 18.18 9.22
N SER A 17 38.12 17.74 8.06
CA SER A 17 36.73 17.31 7.86
C SER A 17 36.45 16.14 8.80
N ARG A 18 35.63 16.35 9.84
CA ARG A 18 35.07 15.25 10.62
C ARG A 18 34.20 14.41 9.69
N VAL A 19 34.30 13.09 9.80
CA VAL A 19 33.40 12.16 9.12
C VAL A 19 31.98 12.50 9.58
N ALA A 20 31.11 12.83 8.62
CA ALA A 20 29.71 13.12 8.93
C ALA A 20 29.05 11.85 9.51
N PRO A 21 28.23 11.98 10.55
CA PRO A 21 27.50 10.83 11.10
C PRO A 21 26.61 10.20 10.03
N GLU A 22 26.49 8.87 10.05
CA GLU A 22 25.60 8.16 9.13
C GLU A 22 24.14 8.57 9.35
N THR A 23 23.48 9.02 8.29
CA THR A 23 22.08 9.41 8.31
C THR A 23 21.20 8.23 7.91
N THR A 24 20.76 7.48 8.90
CA THR A 24 19.94 6.27 8.73
C THR A 24 18.46 6.50 9.04
N HIS A 25 18.07 7.72 9.40
CA HIS A 25 16.70 8.07 9.79
C HIS A 25 16.17 9.18 8.88
N HIS A 26 14.85 9.36 8.86
CA HIS A 26 14.19 10.32 8.01
C HIS A 26 13.10 11.05 8.76
N LEU A 27 13.14 12.39 8.75
CA LEU A 27 12.02 13.25 9.13
C LEU A 27 11.27 13.65 7.86
N TYR A 28 9.95 13.51 7.84
CA TYR A 28 9.13 13.81 6.67
C TYR A 28 7.72 14.23 7.10
N VAL A 29 6.96 14.82 6.17
CA VAL A 29 5.52 15.05 6.37
C VAL A 29 4.75 13.84 5.87
N GLY A 30 4.21 13.08 6.81
CA GLY A 30 3.37 11.93 6.57
C GLY A 30 1.87 12.24 6.76
N VAL A 31 1.06 11.19 6.80
CA VAL A 31 -0.38 11.23 6.99
C VAL A 31 -0.81 10.33 8.14
N ASP A 32 -1.57 10.90 9.08
CA ASP A 32 -2.40 10.12 9.98
C ASP A 32 -3.78 9.92 9.36
N LEU A 33 -4.28 8.69 9.47
CA LEU A 33 -5.56 8.28 8.92
C LEU A 33 -6.61 8.32 10.03
N TYR A 34 -7.77 8.87 9.71
CA TYR A 34 -8.91 8.96 10.62
C TYR A 34 -10.18 8.43 9.98
N LEU A 35 -11.03 7.80 10.79
CA LEU A 35 -12.34 7.28 10.38
C LEU A 35 -13.45 7.88 11.23
N PRO A 36 -14.63 8.16 10.64
CA PRO A 36 -15.81 8.50 11.42
C PRO A 36 -16.33 7.27 12.16
N HIS A 37 -16.52 7.37 13.47
CA HIS A 37 -17.12 6.34 14.33
C HIS A 37 -17.90 7.04 15.45
N ASP A 38 -19.17 6.69 15.63
CA ASP A 38 -20.05 7.22 16.69
C ASP A 38 -20.02 8.76 16.86
N ASN A 39 -20.02 9.47 15.72
CA ASN A 39 -19.92 10.94 15.58
C ASN A 39 -18.55 11.56 15.87
N GLU A 40 -17.54 10.75 16.16
CA GLU A 40 -16.17 11.19 16.38
C GLU A 40 -15.24 10.74 15.25
N MET A 41 -14.07 11.38 15.17
CA MET A 41 -13.03 11.00 14.22
C MET A 41 -11.96 10.20 14.97
N MET A 42 -11.98 8.88 14.85
CA MET A 42 -11.02 8.01 15.51
C MET A 42 -9.77 7.81 14.64
N ARG A 43 -8.59 7.84 15.27
CA ARG A 43 -7.32 7.60 14.57
C ARG A 43 -7.22 6.11 14.27
N VAL A 44 -6.91 5.78 13.02
CA VAL A 44 -6.60 4.42 12.59
C VAL A 44 -5.22 4.05 13.13
N LYS A 45 -5.17 2.98 13.91
CA LYS A 45 -3.93 2.43 14.46
C LYS A 45 -3.26 1.51 13.46
N ASN A 46 -4.04 0.68 12.78
CA ASN A 46 -3.53 -0.29 11.81
C ASN A 46 -4.58 -0.60 10.73
N VAL A 47 -4.14 -1.17 9.61
CA VAL A 47 -5.01 -1.61 8.51
C VAL A 47 -4.71 -3.09 8.26
N LEU A 48 -5.71 -3.94 8.44
CA LEU A 48 -5.61 -5.39 8.29
C LEU A 48 -6.50 -5.84 7.13
N GLY A 49 -5.88 -6.11 5.98
CA GLY A 49 -6.60 -6.50 4.77
C GLY A 49 -7.55 -5.41 4.28
N ARG A 50 -8.84 -5.54 4.62
CA ARG A 50 -9.92 -4.57 4.30
C ARG A 50 -10.49 -3.87 5.54
N ALA A 51 -10.15 -4.34 6.73
CA ALA A 51 -10.56 -3.76 7.99
C ALA A 51 -9.53 -2.72 8.43
N SER A 52 -9.99 -1.72 9.17
CA SER A 52 -9.10 -0.79 9.88
C SER A 52 -9.29 -0.99 11.37
N LEU A 53 -8.17 -1.05 12.10
CA LEU A 53 -8.15 -1.08 13.55
C LEU A 53 -8.14 0.35 14.07
N VAL A 54 -9.11 0.65 14.90
CA VAL A 54 -9.24 1.92 15.62
C VAL A 54 -9.21 1.64 17.11
N GLU A 55 -8.60 2.53 17.88
CA GLU A 55 -8.63 2.46 19.34
C GLU A 55 -9.81 3.29 19.84
N THR A 56 -10.71 2.66 20.60
CA THR A 56 -11.84 3.32 21.25
C THR A 56 -11.39 4.04 22.52
N GLU A 57 -12.24 4.89 23.11
CA GLU A 57 -11.93 5.60 24.35
C GLU A 57 -11.53 4.66 25.51
N ASP A 58 -12.09 3.45 25.54
CA ASP A 58 -11.77 2.41 26.53
C ASP A 58 -10.43 1.71 26.28
N GLY A 59 -9.66 2.13 25.26
CA GLY A 59 -8.38 1.53 24.88
C GLY A 59 -8.52 0.18 24.18
N ARG A 60 -9.73 -0.18 23.73
CA ARG A 60 -9.98 -1.42 22.98
C ARG A 60 -9.75 -1.18 21.49
N LEU A 61 -9.12 -2.15 20.83
CA LEU A 61 -9.03 -2.16 19.38
C LEU A 61 -10.32 -2.75 18.80
N GLU A 62 -10.96 -1.99 17.91
CA GLU A 62 -12.12 -2.42 17.15
C GLU A 62 -11.82 -2.47 15.66
N GLU A 63 -12.29 -3.54 15.02
CA GLU A 63 -12.21 -3.71 13.57
C GLU A 63 -13.39 -2.99 12.92
N MET A 64 -13.10 -2.01 12.07
CA MET A 64 -14.09 -1.36 11.23
C MET A 64 -14.13 -2.02 9.86
N ASP A 65 -15.14 -2.85 9.65
CA ASP A 65 -15.48 -3.38 8.34
C ASP A 65 -16.07 -2.26 7.47
N GLN A 66 -15.44 -2.00 6.33
CA GLN A 66 -15.84 -0.97 5.35
C GLN A 66 -15.56 0.47 5.80
N THR A 67 -14.30 0.89 5.66
CA THR A 67 -13.91 2.29 5.81
C THR A 67 -14.55 3.16 4.73
N THR A 68 -15.45 4.07 5.09
CA THR A 68 -16.13 5.03 4.20
C THR A 68 -15.23 6.19 3.73
N GLY A 69 -13.96 5.86 3.42
CA GLY A 69 -12.92 6.81 3.07
C GLY A 69 -12.24 7.40 4.30
N PHE A 70 -10.91 7.28 4.35
CA PHE A 70 -10.12 7.91 5.40
C PHE A 70 -10.16 9.43 5.29
N ARG A 71 -10.08 10.15 6.42
CA ARG A 71 -9.62 11.53 6.44
C ARG A 71 -8.12 11.56 6.71
N TRP A 72 -7.40 12.42 6.00
CA TRP A 72 -5.96 12.55 6.13
C TRP A 72 -5.63 13.79 6.93
N LYS A 73 -4.77 13.64 7.94
CA LYS A 73 -4.14 14.75 8.64
C LYS A 73 -2.65 14.70 8.39
N LEU A 74 -2.11 15.76 7.79
CA LEU A 74 -0.67 15.87 7.58
C LEU A 74 0.02 16.11 8.92
N VAL A 75 1.01 15.29 9.24
CA VAL A 75 1.78 15.37 10.48
C VAL A 75 3.26 15.10 10.20
N PRO A 76 4.19 15.79 10.88
CA PRO A 76 5.59 15.42 10.80
C PRO A 76 5.80 14.06 11.46
N LYS A 77 6.57 13.19 10.83
CA LYS A 77 6.90 11.85 11.32
C LYS A 77 8.39 11.59 11.15
N VAL A 78 8.91 10.74 12.03
CA VAL A 78 10.26 10.21 11.92
C VAL A 78 10.17 8.72 11.67
N CYS A 79 11.03 8.17 10.82
CA CYS A 79 11.17 6.73 10.66
C CYS A 79 12.62 6.36 10.38
N ARG A 80 12.99 5.12 10.70
CA ARG A 80 14.30 4.56 10.33
C ARG A 80 14.35 4.10 8.87
N LEU A 81 13.22 3.74 8.28
CA LEU A 81 13.17 3.12 6.96
C LEU A 81 12.68 4.09 5.89
N ALA A 82 13.33 4.10 4.73
CA ALA A 82 12.82 4.75 3.52
C ALA A 82 12.76 3.79 2.33
N ALA A 83 11.60 3.70 1.70
CA ALA A 83 11.43 2.96 0.46
C ALA A 83 11.69 3.82 -0.78
N THR A 84 11.98 3.15 -1.89
CA THR A 84 12.05 3.77 -3.21
C THR A 84 10.85 3.35 -4.03
N VAL A 85 10.14 4.34 -4.56
CA VAL A 85 9.07 4.18 -5.54
C VAL A 85 9.55 4.71 -6.87
N GLU A 86 9.55 3.85 -7.89
CA GLU A 86 9.95 4.18 -9.26
C GLU A 86 8.76 4.03 -10.21
N ASP A 87 8.81 4.75 -11.34
CA ASP A 87 7.86 4.62 -12.44
C ASP A 87 6.38 4.77 -12.01
N LEU A 88 6.08 5.62 -11.01
CA LEU A 88 4.71 5.85 -10.56
C LEU A 88 3.87 6.46 -11.69
N LYS A 89 2.86 5.71 -12.12
CA LYS A 89 1.90 6.08 -13.16
C LYS A 89 0.50 5.81 -12.66
N TRP A 90 -0.41 6.69 -13.05
CA TRP A 90 -1.85 6.52 -12.87
C TRP A 90 -2.57 6.82 -14.16
N GLU A 91 -3.59 6.03 -14.46
CA GLU A 91 -4.43 6.22 -15.63
C GLU A 91 -5.88 5.85 -15.31
N ALA A 92 -6.79 6.47 -16.06
CA ALA A 92 -8.18 6.05 -16.08
C ALA A 92 -8.28 4.69 -16.78
N ALA A 93 -9.05 3.78 -16.20
CA ALA A 93 -9.16 2.39 -16.59
C ALA A 93 -10.61 1.92 -16.48
N PHE A 94 -10.87 0.72 -17.00
CA PHE A 94 -12.16 0.07 -16.86
C PHE A 94 -12.12 -0.98 -15.76
N SER A 95 -13.18 -1.04 -14.97
CA SER A 95 -13.43 -2.15 -14.07
C SER A 95 -13.60 -3.45 -14.87
N PRO A 96 -13.31 -4.62 -14.29
CA PRO A 96 -13.47 -5.90 -14.99
C PRO A 96 -14.88 -6.15 -15.55
N ARG A 97 -15.91 -5.52 -14.95
CA ARG A 97 -17.31 -5.61 -15.38
C ARG A 97 -17.61 -4.69 -16.56
N ASN A 98 -16.98 -3.51 -16.61
CA ASN A 98 -17.24 -2.50 -17.62
C ASN A 98 -16.19 -2.46 -18.75
N ASP A 99 -15.14 -3.27 -18.69
CA ASP A 99 -14.13 -3.40 -19.73
C ASP A 99 -14.77 -3.85 -21.07
N PRO A 100 -14.79 -2.96 -22.08
CA PRO A 100 -15.43 -3.25 -23.36
C PRO A 100 -14.82 -4.45 -24.08
N LYS A 101 -13.51 -4.69 -23.92
CA LYS A 101 -12.82 -5.84 -24.55
C LYS A 101 -13.28 -7.15 -23.90
N ARG A 102 -13.41 -7.19 -22.57
CA ARG A 102 -13.94 -8.37 -21.87
C ARG A 102 -15.39 -8.65 -22.22
N GLN A 103 -16.21 -7.61 -22.36
CA GLN A 103 -17.60 -7.77 -22.78
C GLN A 103 -17.69 -8.34 -24.21
N GLN A 104 -16.81 -7.91 -25.11
CA GLN A 104 -16.77 -8.43 -26.49
C GLN A 104 -16.36 -9.90 -26.52
N VAL A 105 -15.32 -10.29 -25.77
CA VAL A 105 -14.90 -11.71 -25.67
C VAL A 105 -16.02 -12.57 -25.08
N GLY A 106 -16.66 -12.13 -23.99
CA GLY A 106 -17.79 -12.86 -23.40
C GLY A 106 -18.95 -13.05 -24.37
N ARG A 107 -19.25 -12.04 -25.21
CA ARG A 107 -20.26 -12.14 -26.26
C ARG A 107 -19.87 -13.12 -27.36
N GLN A 108 -18.62 -13.09 -27.83
CA GLN A 108 -18.13 -14.05 -28.83
C GLN A 108 -18.23 -15.49 -28.32
N THR A 109 -17.86 -15.73 -27.06
CA THR A 109 -18.00 -17.06 -26.45
C THR A 109 -19.47 -17.48 -26.36
N ASN A 110 -20.38 -16.58 -25.96
CA ASN A 110 -21.80 -16.88 -25.90
C ASN A 110 -22.41 -17.16 -27.29
N ILE A 111 -21.97 -16.44 -28.33
CA ILE A 111 -22.40 -16.68 -29.71
C ILE A 111 -21.89 -18.05 -30.20
N MET A 112 -20.63 -18.40 -29.94
CA MET A 112 -20.08 -19.71 -30.26
C MET A 112 -20.83 -20.84 -29.54
N ASN A 113 -21.11 -20.68 -28.24
CA ASN A 113 -21.88 -21.67 -27.48
C ASN A 113 -23.31 -21.81 -28.04
N TYR A 114 -23.98 -20.70 -28.38
CA TYR A 114 -25.31 -20.75 -28.99
C TYR A 114 -25.32 -21.44 -30.35
N GLN A 115 -24.28 -21.22 -31.17
CA GLN A 115 -24.12 -21.91 -32.46
C GLN A 115 -23.87 -23.42 -32.26
N GLN A 116 -23.07 -23.79 -31.26
CA GLN A 116 -22.82 -25.19 -30.93
C GLN A 116 -24.08 -25.89 -30.41
N ASP A 117 -24.86 -25.22 -29.55
CA ASP A 117 -26.13 -25.74 -29.03
C ASP A 117 -27.16 -25.91 -30.16
N ARG A 118 -27.23 -24.95 -31.10
CA ARG A 118 -28.06 -25.05 -32.31
C ARG A 118 -27.67 -26.24 -33.19
N LEU A 119 -26.38 -26.51 -33.37
CA LEU A 119 -25.92 -27.67 -34.14
C LEU A 119 -26.30 -28.98 -33.45
N ASN A 120 -26.20 -29.04 -32.12
CA ASN A 120 -26.62 -30.22 -31.34
C ASN A 120 -28.15 -30.42 -31.33
N GLU A 121 -28.93 -29.35 -31.44
CA GLU A 121 -30.40 -29.40 -31.49
C GLU A 121 -30.95 -29.77 -32.88
N ILE A 122 -30.16 -29.58 -33.95
CA ILE A 122 -30.51 -30.03 -35.32
C ILE A 122 -30.31 -31.55 -35.48
N ASP A 123 -29.53 -32.19 -34.60
CA ASP A 123 -29.30 -33.65 -34.56
C ASP A 123 -30.38 -34.40 -33.76
N VAL A 124 -31.66 -34.07 -33.98
CA VAL A 124 -32.77 -34.94 -33.57
C VAL A 124 -33.02 -35.96 -34.69
N PRO A 125 -32.63 -37.24 -34.55
CA PRO A 125 -32.87 -38.24 -35.57
C PRO A 125 -34.37 -38.54 -35.62
N THR A 126 -35.04 -37.99 -36.62
CA THR A 126 -36.38 -38.44 -36.99
C THR A 126 -36.22 -39.64 -37.93
N ILE A 127 -36.94 -40.72 -37.58
CA ILE A 127 -37.28 -41.92 -38.37
C ILE A 127 -36.28 -43.09 -38.30
N VAL A 128 -36.39 -43.88 -37.21
CA VAL A 128 -36.16 -45.33 -37.26
C VAL A 128 -37.33 -45.95 -38.03
N GLY A 129 -37.21 -46.00 -39.36
CA GLY A 129 -38.12 -46.68 -40.26
C GLY A 129 -37.47 -47.96 -40.78
N SER A 130 -37.78 -49.09 -40.16
CA SER A 130 -37.36 -50.41 -40.62
C SER A 130 -38.21 -50.82 -41.82
N VAL A 131 -37.69 -50.66 -43.04
CA VAL A 131 -38.15 -51.41 -44.22
C VAL A 131 -36.94 -51.81 -45.06
N ARG A 132 -36.57 -53.10 -44.95
CA ARG A 132 -35.93 -53.86 -46.01
C ARG A 132 -36.96 -53.99 -47.13
N ASP A 133 -36.68 -53.51 -48.34
CA ASP A 133 -36.60 -54.41 -49.50
C ASP A 133 -36.09 -53.73 -50.77
N MET A 134 -35.66 -54.59 -51.68
CA MET A 134 -34.86 -54.45 -52.89
C MET A 134 -35.16 -53.32 -53.90
N GLY A 135 -34.07 -52.84 -54.51
CA GLY A 135 -33.97 -52.71 -55.97
C GLY A 135 -34.44 -51.38 -56.58
N GLY A 136 -33.50 -50.45 -56.76
CA GLY A 136 -33.72 -49.28 -57.62
C GLY A 136 -32.51 -48.36 -57.66
N GLN A 137 -31.90 -48.19 -58.83
CA GLN A 137 -30.90 -47.16 -59.08
C GLN A 137 -31.55 -45.78 -58.84
N ILE A 138 -30.99 -45.01 -57.91
CA ILE A 138 -31.19 -43.56 -57.84
C ILE A 138 -29.80 -42.92 -57.83
N THR A 139 -29.53 -42.17 -58.90
CA THR A 139 -28.42 -41.22 -59.01
C THR A 139 -28.49 -40.22 -57.89
N ALA A 140 -27.55 -40.29 -56.94
CA ALA A 140 -27.34 -39.24 -55.95
C ALA A 140 -26.53 -38.10 -56.60
N GLU A 141 -27.24 -37.12 -57.17
CA GLU A 141 -26.68 -35.78 -57.35
C GLU A 141 -26.24 -35.25 -55.98
N ARG A 142 -24.93 -35.13 -55.80
CA ARG A 142 -24.34 -34.34 -54.73
C ARG A 142 -24.65 -32.87 -55.00
N VAL A 143 -25.71 -32.35 -54.38
CA VAL A 143 -25.83 -30.90 -54.11
C VAL A 143 -24.97 -30.61 -52.88
N ASN A 144 -23.66 -30.51 -53.09
CA ASN A 144 -22.73 -29.87 -52.16
C ASN A 144 -22.33 -28.54 -52.80
N THR A 145 -23.25 -27.59 -52.79
CA THR A 145 -22.95 -26.22 -53.19
C THR A 145 -23.80 -25.27 -52.36
N VAL A 146 -23.15 -24.20 -51.90
CA VAL A 146 -23.69 -23.06 -51.15
C VAL A 146 -23.75 -23.23 -49.62
N MET A 147 -22.59 -23.22 -48.95
CA MET A 147 -22.50 -22.68 -47.58
C MET A 147 -21.08 -22.23 -47.13
N GLU A 148 -20.12 -22.02 -48.03
CA GLU A 148 -18.74 -21.64 -47.65
C GLU A 148 -18.28 -20.24 -48.10
N GLU A 149 -18.96 -19.58 -49.05
CA GLU A 149 -18.48 -18.28 -49.57
C GLU A 149 -19.12 -17.04 -48.90
N SER A 150 -20.13 -17.19 -48.04
CA SER A 150 -20.73 -16.04 -47.33
C SER A 150 -20.06 -15.72 -45.99
N ASN A 151 -19.26 -16.63 -45.42
CA ASN A 151 -18.71 -16.45 -44.07
C ASN A 151 -17.40 -15.66 -44.02
N THR A 152 -16.67 -15.53 -45.14
CA THR A 152 -15.37 -14.84 -45.17
C THR A 152 -15.50 -13.33 -45.39
N LEU A 153 -16.54 -12.87 -46.09
CA LEU A 153 -16.85 -11.45 -46.27
C LEU A 153 -17.50 -10.81 -45.02
N ASP A 154 -18.30 -11.56 -44.27
CA ASP A 154 -18.87 -11.08 -43.00
C ASP A 154 -17.83 -11.02 -41.87
N ALA A 155 -16.82 -11.89 -41.90
CA ALA A 155 -15.73 -11.86 -40.92
C ALA A 155 -14.87 -10.59 -41.04
N MET A 156 -14.61 -10.09 -42.25
CA MET A 156 -13.81 -8.87 -42.47
C MET A 156 -14.59 -7.59 -42.13
N ASN A 157 -15.91 -7.55 -42.35
CA ASN A 157 -16.76 -6.43 -41.93
C ASN A 157 -17.00 -6.40 -40.41
N SER A 158 -16.92 -7.55 -39.74
CA SER A 158 -17.13 -7.64 -38.29
C SER A 158 -16.04 -6.92 -37.47
N GLN A 159 -14.79 -6.85 -37.94
CA GLN A 159 -13.70 -6.22 -37.18
C GLN A 159 -13.83 -4.69 -37.13
N ASP A 160 -14.19 -4.05 -38.24
CA ASP A 160 -14.37 -2.58 -38.30
C ASP A 160 -15.65 -2.11 -37.58
N PHE A 161 -16.73 -2.89 -37.65
CA PHE A 161 -17.95 -2.60 -36.89
C PHE A 161 -17.72 -2.74 -35.38
N ASN A 162 -16.98 -3.79 -34.97
CA ASN A 162 -16.63 -4.01 -33.58
C ASN A 162 -15.73 -2.90 -33.02
N ASN A 163 -14.76 -2.38 -33.78
CA ASN A 163 -13.92 -1.28 -33.32
C ASN A 163 -14.71 0.03 -33.12
N LYS A 164 -15.62 0.38 -34.04
CA LYS A 164 -16.48 1.57 -33.89
C LYS A 164 -17.49 1.41 -32.75
N GLU A 165 -18.02 0.21 -32.53
CA GLU A 165 -18.87 -0.08 -31.36
C GLU A 165 -18.07 -0.01 -30.06
N LEU A 166 -16.82 -0.50 -30.04
CA LEU A 166 -15.92 -0.42 -28.90
C LEU A 166 -15.60 1.04 -28.55
N GLU A 167 -15.23 1.87 -29.54
CA GLU A 167 -14.95 3.29 -29.35
C GLU A 167 -16.18 4.07 -28.88
N SER A 168 -17.37 3.78 -29.43
CA SER A 168 -18.61 4.42 -28.98
C SER A 168 -18.99 4.00 -27.55
N ARG A 169 -18.77 2.74 -27.16
CA ARG A 169 -18.97 2.27 -25.78
C ARG A 169 -17.97 2.83 -24.78
N VAL A 170 -16.70 2.96 -25.18
CA VAL A 170 -15.67 3.67 -24.39
C VAL A 170 -16.10 5.11 -24.12
N ARG A 171 -16.71 5.77 -25.11
CA ARG A 171 -17.29 7.12 -24.96
C ARG A 171 -18.59 7.15 -24.15
N GLN A 172 -19.42 6.11 -24.22
CA GLN A 172 -20.72 6.06 -23.53
C GLN A 172 -20.63 5.66 -22.05
N ASN A 173 -19.75 4.70 -21.70
CA ASN A 173 -19.64 4.20 -20.34
C ASN A 173 -18.62 4.98 -19.50
N GLY A 174 -17.65 5.64 -20.15
CA GLY A 174 -16.53 6.30 -19.47
C GLY A 174 -15.65 5.32 -18.69
N HIS A 175 -14.46 5.76 -18.31
CA HIS A 175 -13.65 5.01 -17.35
C HIS A 175 -14.36 5.03 -15.98
N ASP A 176 -14.26 3.93 -15.23
CA ASP A 176 -14.89 3.74 -13.92
C ASP A 176 -13.90 3.15 -12.88
N ALA A 177 -12.61 3.12 -13.21
CA ALA A 177 -11.55 2.61 -12.36
C ALA A 177 -10.24 3.38 -12.55
N ILE A 178 -9.43 3.52 -11.49
CA ILE A 178 -8.06 4.05 -11.58
C ILE A 178 -7.08 2.89 -11.54
N GLN A 179 -6.15 2.86 -12.49
CA GLN A 179 -5.04 1.94 -12.47
C GLN A 179 -3.78 2.65 -11.99
N LEU A 180 -3.19 2.18 -10.89
CA LEU A 180 -1.88 2.58 -10.39
C LEU A 180 -0.83 1.53 -10.75
N THR A 181 0.28 1.97 -11.31
CA THR A 181 1.45 1.14 -11.61
C THR A 181 2.70 1.81 -11.09
N PHE A 182 3.55 1.07 -10.37
CA PHE A 182 4.87 1.53 -9.93
C PHE A 182 5.76 0.34 -9.60
N LYS A 183 7.05 0.58 -9.36
CA LYS A 183 7.95 -0.37 -8.70
C LYS A 183 8.28 0.11 -7.30
N ILE A 184 8.40 -0.82 -6.37
CA ILE A 184 8.77 -0.53 -4.98
C ILE A 184 9.94 -1.41 -4.55
N SER A 185 10.89 -0.82 -3.83
CA SER A 185 11.97 -1.49 -3.10
C SER A 185 12.23 -0.80 -1.77
N SER A 186 12.92 -1.49 -0.87
CA SER A 186 13.34 -1.00 0.43
C SER A 186 14.72 -1.59 0.77
N PRO A 187 15.66 -0.82 1.35
CA PRO A 187 16.97 -1.36 1.72
C PRO A 187 16.88 -2.49 2.76
N GLU A 188 15.83 -2.48 3.58
CA GLU A 188 15.53 -3.54 4.55
C GLU A 188 14.22 -4.24 4.21
N THR A 189 14.12 -5.53 4.50
CA THR A 189 12.91 -6.33 4.27
C THR A 189 11.82 -5.99 5.28
N MET A 190 10.60 -5.84 4.78
CA MET A 190 9.36 -5.75 5.55
C MET A 190 8.44 -6.89 5.14
N ALA A 191 7.83 -7.56 6.11
CA ALA A 191 6.92 -8.68 5.84
C ALA A 191 5.58 -8.20 5.24
N HIS A 192 5.02 -7.11 5.77
CA HIS A 192 3.64 -6.68 5.50
C HIS A 192 3.59 -5.18 5.21
N ALA A 193 3.68 -4.78 3.94
CA ALA A 193 3.49 -3.40 3.55
C ALA A 193 2.09 -3.15 2.97
N PHE A 194 1.58 -1.94 3.23
CA PHE A 194 0.30 -1.43 2.76
C PHE A 194 0.52 -0.15 1.97
N LEU A 195 -0.21 -0.03 0.87
CA LEU A 195 -0.35 1.18 0.08
C LEU A 195 -1.62 1.90 0.54
N VAL A 196 -1.52 3.18 0.86
CA VAL A 196 -2.66 4.07 1.07
C VAL A 196 -2.55 5.19 0.05
N ALA A 197 -3.59 5.41 -0.75
CA ALA A 197 -3.59 6.36 -1.84
C ALA A 197 -4.79 7.30 -1.77
N ARG A 198 -4.57 8.55 -2.19
CA ARG A 198 -5.60 9.56 -2.41
C ARG A 198 -5.56 9.99 -3.86
N ALA A 199 -6.66 9.80 -4.57
CA ALA A 199 -6.85 10.34 -5.89
C ALA A 199 -7.80 11.54 -5.82
N ARG A 200 -7.35 12.70 -6.32
CA ARG A 200 -8.18 13.89 -6.47
C ARG A 200 -8.78 13.91 -7.87
N LEU A 201 -10.10 13.90 -7.93
CA LEU A 201 -10.86 13.78 -9.17
C LEU A 201 -11.68 15.04 -9.45
N ARG A 202 -11.89 15.32 -10.72
CA ARG A 202 -12.87 16.29 -11.22
C ARG A 202 -13.99 15.54 -11.92
N GLY A 203 -15.23 15.71 -11.45
CA GLY A 203 -16.43 15.17 -12.09
C GLY A 203 -16.84 15.95 -13.34
N PRO A 204 -17.82 15.44 -14.12
CA PRO A 204 -18.27 16.06 -15.37
C PRO A 204 -18.85 17.48 -15.17
N GLU A 205 -19.48 17.75 -14.02
CA GLU A 205 -19.98 19.08 -13.65
C GLU A 205 -18.92 19.99 -13.03
N GLY A 206 -17.64 19.58 -13.03
CA GLY A 206 -16.53 20.34 -12.45
C GLY A 206 -16.36 20.19 -10.93
N GLN A 207 -17.22 19.42 -10.26
CA GLN A 207 -17.10 19.09 -8.84
C GLN A 207 -15.75 18.41 -8.55
N LEU A 208 -15.06 18.86 -7.50
CA LEU A 208 -13.87 18.18 -6.98
C LEU A 208 -14.25 17.16 -5.91
N SER A 209 -13.66 15.98 -5.98
CA SER A 209 -13.81 14.93 -4.98
C SER A 209 -12.46 14.26 -4.72
N ASP A 210 -12.23 13.86 -3.46
CA ASP A 210 -11.07 13.07 -3.08
C ASP A 210 -11.54 11.65 -2.79
N ILE A 211 -10.91 10.66 -3.43
CA ILE A 211 -11.18 9.24 -3.18
C ILE A 211 -9.93 8.64 -2.54
N ASN A 212 -10.14 8.04 -1.36
CA ASN A 212 -9.10 7.36 -0.62
C ASN A 212 -9.30 5.85 -0.71
N PHE A 213 -8.22 5.12 -0.97
CA PHE A 213 -8.24 3.67 -1.01
C PHE A 213 -6.93 3.12 -0.47
N HIS A 214 -6.97 1.86 -0.05
CA HIS A 214 -5.81 1.17 0.49
C HIS A 214 -5.73 -0.25 -0.05
N ARG A 215 -4.52 -0.81 -0.03
CA ARG A 215 -4.28 -2.18 -0.43
C ARG A 215 -3.03 -2.73 0.23
N GLU A 216 -3.12 -3.95 0.72
CA GLU A 216 -1.94 -4.74 1.07
C GLU A 216 -1.11 -5.04 -0.18
N ILE A 217 0.16 -4.63 -0.15
CA ILE A 217 1.14 -4.94 -1.19
C ILE A 217 2.03 -6.13 -0.79
N GLY A 218 2.02 -6.52 0.48
CA GLY A 218 2.76 -7.67 1.03
C GLY A 218 4.23 -7.36 1.27
N ALA A 219 5.10 -8.37 1.18
CA ALA A 219 6.51 -8.19 1.47
C ALA A 219 7.22 -7.24 0.49
N VAL A 220 8.08 -6.40 1.03
CA VAL A 220 8.93 -5.44 0.28
C VAL A 220 10.34 -5.56 0.81
N GLY A 221 11.33 -5.62 -0.09
CA GLY A 221 12.74 -5.72 0.27
C GLY A 221 13.64 -5.07 -0.78
N PRO A 222 14.94 -5.42 -0.80
CA PRO A 222 15.92 -4.72 -1.63
C PRO A 222 15.67 -4.83 -3.13
N THR A 223 15.04 -5.92 -3.58
CA THR A 223 14.75 -6.14 -4.99
C THR A 223 13.48 -5.38 -5.42
N PRO A 224 13.57 -4.46 -6.40
CA PRO A 224 12.40 -3.75 -6.90
C PRO A 224 11.35 -4.71 -7.48
N ARG A 225 10.10 -4.54 -7.05
CA ARG A 225 8.96 -5.32 -7.53
C ARG A 225 7.87 -4.40 -8.09
N LYS A 226 7.30 -4.79 -9.23
CA LYS A 226 6.18 -4.07 -9.85
C LYS A 226 4.88 -4.31 -9.08
N ILE A 227 4.20 -3.23 -8.74
CA ILE A 227 2.85 -3.21 -8.19
C ILE A 227 1.89 -2.71 -9.26
N LEU A 228 0.79 -3.44 -9.44
CA LEU A 228 -0.34 -3.06 -10.28
C LEU A 228 -1.60 -3.10 -9.43
N HIS A 229 -2.27 -1.97 -9.27
CA HIS A 229 -3.50 -1.87 -8.52
C HIS A 229 -4.59 -1.19 -9.33
N LEU A 230 -5.74 -1.85 -9.41
CA LEU A 230 -6.94 -1.34 -10.05
C LEU A 230 -7.95 -1.03 -8.96
N GLN A 231 -8.22 0.26 -8.76
CA GLN A 231 -9.28 0.74 -7.86
C GLN A 231 -10.54 1.02 -8.67
N THR A 232 -11.60 0.27 -8.43
CA THR A 232 -12.89 0.43 -9.13
C THR A 232 -13.84 1.35 -8.37
N GLY A 233 -14.97 1.70 -8.99
CA GLY A 233 -16.04 2.47 -8.35
C GLY A 233 -15.88 3.98 -8.50
N MET A 234 -15.15 4.41 -9.53
CA MET A 234 -15.04 5.83 -9.86
C MET A 234 -16.34 6.32 -10.52
N PRO A 235 -16.73 7.59 -10.30
CA PRO A 235 -17.86 8.18 -11.01
C PRO A 235 -17.56 8.25 -12.51
N ALA A 236 -18.54 7.97 -13.37
CA ALA A 236 -18.33 8.01 -14.82
C ALA A 236 -17.95 9.43 -15.32
N GLY A 237 -17.06 9.50 -16.30
CA GLY A 237 -16.66 10.77 -16.93
C GLY A 237 -15.74 11.65 -16.09
N TYR A 238 -15.06 11.07 -15.11
CA TYR A 238 -14.11 11.78 -14.25
C TYR A 238 -12.76 12.05 -14.93
N GLU A 239 -12.07 13.08 -14.45
CA GLU A 239 -10.67 13.40 -14.75
C GLU A 239 -9.82 13.23 -13.48
N ILE A 240 -8.66 12.57 -13.59
CA ILE A 240 -7.70 12.43 -12.50
C ILE A 240 -6.79 13.67 -12.48
N LEU A 241 -6.85 14.45 -11.40
CA LEU A 241 -6.01 15.64 -11.24
C LEU A 241 -4.67 15.33 -10.56
N ASP A 242 -4.72 14.51 -9.52
CA ASP A 242 -3.54 14.18 -8.69
C ASP A 242 -3.74 12.82 -8.02
N VAL A 243 -2.63 12.10 -7.83
CA VAL A 243 -2.60 10.88 -7.01
C VAL A 243 -1.42 10.95 -6.06
N LYS A 244 -1.71 10.89 -4.76
CA LYS A 244 -0.70 10.76 -3.71
C LYS A 244 -0.72 9.36 -3.13
N ILE A 245 0.45 8.83 -2.84
CA ILE A 245 0.61 7.51 -2.20
C ILE A 245 1.46 7.63 -0.94
N HIS A 246 1.09 6.84 0.06
CA HIS A 246 1.78 6.68 1.33
C HIS A 246 1.92 5.19 1.62
N LEU A 247 3.01 4.81 2.27
CA LEU A 247 3.36 3.42 2.53
C LEU A 247 3.39 3.16 4.02
N PHE A 248 2.78 2.05 4.44
CA PHE A 248 2.60 1.68 5.84
C PHE A 248 3.09 0.26 6.08
N ASN A 249 3.62 -0.01 7.27
CA ASN A 249 3.96 -1.33 7.77
C ASN A 249 3.39 -1.44 9.19
N ASN A 250 2.43 -2.35 9.39
CA ASN A 250 1.70 -2.53 10.65
C ASN A 250 1.20 -1.21 11.25
N GLY A 251 0.46 -0.42 10.45
CA GLY A 251 -0.12 0.84 10.90
C GLY A 251 0.85 2.02 11.02
N LYS A 252 2.16 1.77 10.90
CA LYS A 252 3.18 2.81 10.90
C LYS A 252 3.56 3.20 9.49
N GLU A 253 3.42 4.48 9.18
CA GLU A 253 3.90 5.02 7.92
C GLU A 253 5.42 5.05 7.91
N PHE A 254 6.03 4.74 6.77
CA PHE A 254 7.46 4.90 6.54
C PHE A 254 7.71 5.79 5.33
N ALA A 255 8.87 6.45 5.33
CA ALA A 255 9.20 7.42 4.30
C ALA A 255 9.38 6.75 2.93
N SER A 256 9.18 7.54 1.88
CA SER A 256 9.60 7.19 0.53
C SER A 256 10.33 8.36 -0.12
N ASN A 257 10.88 8.14 -1.32
CA ASN A 257 11.33 9.23 -2.19
C ASN A 257 10.20 10.18 -2.64
N LEU A 258 8.93 9.81 -2.43
CA LEU A 258 7.76 10.65 -2.72
C LEU A 258 7.24 11.42 -1.50
N SER A 259 7.77 11.15 -0.31
CA SER A 259 7.34 11.84 0.91
C SER A 259 7.69 13.33 0.88
N GLU A 260 6.75 14.18 1.28
CA GLU A 260 6.93 15.62 1.28
C GLU A 260 7.89 16.06 2.38
N LYS A 261 8.75 17.05 2.06
CA LYS A 261 9.69 17.69 3.01
C LYS A 261 10.55 16.67 3.78
N ARG A 262 11.10 15.69 3.07
CA ARG A 262 11.99 14.68 3.65
C ARG A 262 13.37 15.27 3.95
N PHE A 263 13.86 15.01 5.16
CA PHE A 263 15.23 15.30 5.62
C PHE A 263 15.85 14.04 6.20
N ASP A 264 17.11 13.77 5.86
CA ASP A 264 17.85 12.67 6.43
C ASP A 264 18.43 13.10 7.79
N LEU A 265 18.28 12.24 8.81
CA LEU A 265 18.68 12.45 10.18
C LEU A 265 19.64 11.34 10.63
N SER A 266 20.54 11.67 11.55
CA SER A 266 21.23 10.67 12.36
C SER A 266 20.29 10.07 13.41
N ALA A 267 20.66 8.89 13.95
CA ALA A 267 19.88 8.24 15.01
C ALA A 267 19.73 9.13 16.27
N ALA A 268 20.76 9.93 16.59
CA ALA A 268 20.71 10.85 17.74
C ALA A 268 19.73 12.01 17.51
N GLU A 269 19.71 12.58 16.31
CA GLU A 269 18.76 13.65 15.95
C GLU A 269 17.33 13.15 15.90
N ALA A 270 17.11 11.94 15.35
CA ALA A 270 15.80 11.29 15.33
C ALA A 270 15.23 11.09 16.73
N ARG A 271 16.02 10.54 17.66
CA ARG A 271 15.63 10.40 19.07
C ARG A 271 15.36 11.75 19.73
N GLN A 272 16.24 12.72 19.54
CA GLN A 272 16.05 14.05 20.13
C GLN A 272 14.76 14.71 19.65
N TYR A 273 14.44 14.57 18.36
CA TYR A 273 13.16 15.05 17.81
C TYR A 273 11.97 14.38 18.51
N LEU A 274 11.98 13.06 18.62
CA LEU A 274 10.90 12.30 19.25
C LEU A 274 10.72 12.64 20.74
N LEU A 275 11.82 12.82 21.47
CA LEU A 275 11.78 13.23 22.87
C LEU A 275 11.18 14.64 23.04
N LEU A 276 11.56 15.58 22.16
CA LEU A 276 11.00 16.92 22.16
C LEU A 276 9.51 16.91 21.82
N ASP A 277 9.10 16.13 20.82
CA ASP A 277 7.69 16.00 20.45
C ASP A 277 6.87 15.35 21.58
N HIS A 278 7.38 14.28 22.19
CA HIS A 278 6.76 13.59 23.32
C HIS A 278 6.52 14.50 24.51
N THR A 279 7.55 15.23 24.95
CA THR A 279 7.44 16.18 26.08
C THR A 279 6.58 17.40 25.75
N ALA A 280 6.60 17.86 24.49
CA ALA A 280 5.80 18.99 24.06
C ALA A 280 4.30 18.67 24.01
N ASN A 281 3.94 17.45 23.63
CA ASN A 281 2.55 17.00 23.49
C ASN A 281 1.92 16.54 24.82
N HIS A 282 2.72 16.19 25.83
CA HIS A 282 2.25 15.64 27.12
C HIS A 282 2.68 16.51 28.31
N ARG A 283 2.40 17.82 28.22
CA ARG A 283 2.79 18.78 29.26
C ARG A 283 1.97 18.55 30.52
N ASN A 284 2.66 18.43 31.65
CA ASN A 284 2.06 18.16 32.97
C ASN A 284 1.39 16.78 33.11
N GLU A 285 1.58 15.88 32.14
CA GLU A 285 1.05 14.53 32.21
C GLU A 285 2.03 13.57 32.88
N THR A 286 1.50 12.49 33.46
CA THR A 286 2.32 11.38 33.97
C THR A 286 2.04 10.15 33.12
N LEU A 287 3.05 9.71 32.38
CA LEU A 287 2.93 8.63 31.39
C LEU A 287 4.03 7.58 31.61
N PRO A 288 3.75 6.29 31.38
CA PRO A 288 4.78 5.27 31.41
C PRO A 288 5.74 5.44 30.22
N ALA A 289 6.93 4.84 30.31
CA ALA A 289 7.83 4.72 29.15
C ALA A 289 7.18 3.83 28.08
N GLN A 290 7.44 4.15 26.82
CA GLN A 290 6.81 3.49 25.67
C GLN A 290 7.83 3.20 24.57
N PRO A 291 7.76 2.04 23.91
CA PRO A 291 8.59 1.74 22.75
C PRO A 291 8.26 2.65 21.56
N VAL A 292 9.29 3.06 20.82
CA VAL A 292 9.16 3.86 19.60
C VAL A 292 9.01 2.94 18.39
N TRP A 293 7.76 2.59 18.07
CA TRP A 293 7.47 1.69 16.95
C TRP A 293 7.82 2.26 15.57
N GLU A 294 7.85 3.58 15.43
CA GLU A 294 8.30 4.28 14.22
C GLU A 294 9.77 3.99 13.89
N LEU A 295 10.57 3.63 14.90
CA LEU A 295 11.98 3.29 14.82
C LEU A 295 12.25 1.80 15.03
N ALA A 296 11.23 0.94 14.88
CA ALA A 296 11.34 -0.50 15.10
C ALA A 296 12.62 -1.12 14.45
N PRO A 297 13.21 -2.17 15.02
CA PRO A 297 14.33 -2.87 14.39
C PRO A 297 13.94 -3.51 13.05
N ALA A 298 14.94 -3.72 12.19
CA ALA A 298 14.72 -4.31 10.87
C ALA A 298 14.16 -5.74 10.97
N GLU A 299 14.66 -6.50 11.94
CA GLU A 299 14.24 -7.87 12.23
C GLU A 299 12.77 -7.95 12.66
N LEU A 300 12.31 -6.96 13.43
CA LEU A 300 10.90 -6.87 13.85
C LEU A 300 9.99 -6.56 12.65
N ARG A 301 10.39 -5.66 11.76
CA ARG A 301 9.67 -5.36 10.51
C ARG A 301 9.62 -6.56 9.55
N ALA A 302 10.69 -7.35 9.51
CA ALA A 302 10.81 -8.54 8.67
C ALA A 302 10.03 -9.75 9.23
N THR A 303 9.55 -9.68 10.46
CA THR A 303 8.80 -10.77 11.10
C THR A 303 7.40 -10.88 10.49
N SER A 304 7.06 -12.07 9.99
CA SER A 304 5.78 -12.35 9.36
C SER A 304 4.74 -12.92 10.31
N ARG A 305 5.17 -13.54 11.42
CA ARG A 305 4.33 -14.18 12.43
C ARG A 305 4.52 -13.49 13.78
N PRO A 306 3.55 -12.67 14.24
CA PRO A 306 3.65 -11.97 15.52
C PRO A 306 3.86 -12.91 16.72
N ALA A 307 3.34 -14.14 16.66
CA ALA A 307 3.50 -15.15 17.70
C ALA A 307 4.96 -15.57 17.94
N ASP A 308 5.86 -15.39 16.96
CA ASP A 308 7.29 -15.71 17.13
C ASP A 308 8.00 -14.69 18.06
N VAL A 309 7.36 -13.56 18.35
CA VAL A 309 7.90 -12.47 19.18
C VAL A 309 6.97 -12.06 20.32
N ASP A 310 5.96 -12.89 20.63
CA ASP A 310 4.98 -12.66 21.69
C ASP A 310 5.52 -13.06 23.06
N PHE A 311 6.49 -12.27 23.54
CA PHE A 311 7.13 -12.45 24.85
C PHE A 311 7.07 -11.16 25.63
N LYS A 312 6.45 -11.20 26.82
CA LYS A 312 6.44 -10.07 27.74
C LYS A 312 7.78 -9.96 28.44
N VAL A 313 8.38 -8.78 28.39
CA VAL A 313 9.68 -8.49 28.97
C VAL A 313 9.61 -7.17 29.72
N SER A 314 10.17 -7.15 30.93
CA SER A 314 10.31 -5.93 31.71
C SER A 314 11.65 -5.29 31.36
N VAL A 315 11.68 -3.99 31.12
CA VAL A 315 12.88 -3.26 30.70
C VAL A 315 13.04 -1.99 31.52
N ASP A 316 14.28 -1.63 31.83
CA ASP A 316 14.60 -0.36 32.49
C ASP A 316 15.02 0.67 31.44
N VAL A 317 14.35 1.82 31.46
CA VAL A 317 14.57 2.93 30.54
C VAL A 317 14.98 4.16 31.34
N ASP A 318 16.06 4.84 30.95
CA ASP A 318 16.49 6.07 31.61
C ASP A 318 15.63 7.29 31.20
N ALA A 319 15.97 8.48 31.72
CA ALA A 319 15.21 9.70 31.46
C ALA A 319 15.40 10.22 30.01
N GLU A 320 16.41 9.72 29.31
CA GLU A 320 16.72 10.04 27.92
C GLU A 320 16.07 9.06 26.93
N GLY A 321 15.48 7.97 27.42
CA GLY A 321 14.83 6.94 26.60
C GLY A 321 15.77 5.81 26.17
N PHE A 322 16.94 5.66 26.79
CA PHE A 322 17.83 4.53 26.52
C PHE A 322 17.47 3.33 27.39
N LEU A 323 17.51 2.16 26.76
CA LEU A 323 17.43 0.89 27.44
C LEU A 323 18.69 0.64 28.26
N THR A 324 18.53 0.39 29.56
CA THR A 324 19.63 0.16 30.51
C THR A 324 19.69 -1.27 31.02
N ALA A 325 18.55 -1.96 31.11
CA ALA A 325 18.47 -3.36 31.50
C ALA A 325 17.28 -4.07 30.88
N ILE A 326 17.41 -5.38 30.69
CA ILE A 326 16.36 -6.29 30.23
C ILE A 326 16.15 -7.35 31.31
N HIS A 327 14.91 -7.47 31.78
CA HIS A 327 14.47 -8.41 32.81
C HIS A 327 13.42 -9.36 32.23
N PRO A 328 13.80 -10.57 31.81
CA PRO A 328 12.85 -11.58 31.36
C PRO A 328 11.78 -11.83 32.43
N THR A 329 10.51 -11.67 32.06
CA THR A 329 9.40 -11.99 32.97
C THR A 329 9.10 -13.50 32.99
N GLU A 330 9.46 -14.19 31.90
CA GLU A 330 9.36 -15.64 31.75
C GLU A 330 10.73 -16.32 31.80
N ALA A 331 10.75 -17.62 32.11
CA ALA A 331 11.98 -18.35 32.44
C ALA A 331 13.00 -18.46 31.29
N ILE A 332 12.59 -18.30 30.02
CA ILE A 332 13.49 -18.36 28.86
C ILE A 332 13.05 -17.33 27.82
N LEU A 333 13.78 -16.21 27.73
CA LEU A 333 13.65 -15.26 26.63
C LEU A 333 14.51 -15.74 25.44
N PRO A 334 13.94 -15.94 24.24
CA PRO A 334 14.75 -16.33 23.09
C PRO A 334 15.77 -15.24 22.71
N ASP A 335 17.00 -15.66 22.36
CA ASP A 335 18.11 -14.73 22.04
C ASP A 335 17.75 -13.69 20.98
N HIS A 336 17.01 -14.10 19.94
CA HIS A 336 16.60 -13.20 18.86
C HIS A 336 15.61 -12.13 19.34
N VAL A 337 14.72 -12.46 20.29
CA VAL A 337 13.80 -11.48 20.90
C VAL A 337 14.57 -10.51 21.78
N GLY A 338 15.50 -11.02 22.60
CA GLY A 338 16.39 -10.18 23.41
C GLY A 338 17.23 -9.22 22.56
N ALA A 339 17.75 -9.69 21.43
CA ALA A 339 18.51 -8.86 20.49
C ALA A 339 17.64 -7.78 19.82
N MET A 340 16.38 -8.07 19.50
CA MET A 340 15.45 -7.07 18.98
C MET A 340 15.10 -6.02 20.05
N ILE A 341 14.84 -6.44 21.29
CA ILE A 341 14.56 -5.51 22.40
C ILE A 341 15.77 -4.60 22.65
N ALA A 342 16.99 -5.13 22.59
CA ALA A 342 18.21 -4.36 22.76
C ALA A 342 18.41 -3.26 21.70
N GLN A 343 17.72 -3.36 20.55
CA GLN A 343 17.76 -2.38 19.47
C GLN A 343 16.57 -1.41 19.48
N LEU A 344 15.58 -1.60 20.36
CA LEU A 344 14.44 -0.69 20.45
C LEU A 344 14.85 0.64 21.07
N ASP A 345 14.38 1.73 20.47
CA ASP A 345 14.36 3.04 21.09
C ASP A 345 13.08 3.20 21.94
N PHE A 346 13.17 3.99 23.01
CA PHE A 346 12.05 4.27 23.91
C PHE A 346 11.80 5.77 24.05
N LEU A 347 10.55 6.13 24.23
CA LEU A 347 10.16 7.38 24.88
C LEU A 347 10.23 7.16 26.40
N PRO A 348 10.90 8.05 27.15
CA PRO A 348 10.99 7.91 28.59
C PRO A 348 9.61 8.11 29.25
N ALA A 349 9.47 7.61 30.47
CA ALA A 349 8.32 7.94 31.29
C ALA A 349 8.32 9.42 31.60
N LEU A 350 7.12 9.99 31.76
CA LEU A 350 6.95 11.36 32.19
C LEU A 350 6.36 11.38 33.60
N GLN A 351 6.87 12.26 34.45
CA GLN A 351 6.25 12.64 35.71
C GLN A 351 5.98 14.14 35.67
N ASN A 352 4.70 14.53 35.61
CA ASN A 352 4.28 15.92 35.41
C ASN A 352 4.97 16.59 34.20
N GLY A 353 5.07 15.86 33.08
CA GLY A 353 5.70 16.32 31.84
C GLY A 353 7.24 16.32 31.84
N GLN A 354 7.88 15.89 32.93
CA GLN A 354 9.34 15.77 33.00
C GLN A 354 9.78 14.33 32.75
N PRO A 355 10.75 14.08 31.85
CA PRO A 355 11.31 12.75 31.65
C PRO A 355 11.95 12.19 32.93
N VAL A 356 11.63 10.94 33.26
CA VAL A 356 12.18 10.21 34.41
C VAL A 356 12.52 8.78 34.01
N ALA A 357 13.53 8.21 34.67
CA ALA A 357 13.83 6.80 34.54
C ALA A 357 12.68 5.95 35.07
N SER A 358 12.40 4.82 34.43
CA SER A 358 11.29 3.94 34.79
C SER A 358 11.50 2.52 34.30
N THR A 359 10.69 1.60 34.81
CA THR A 359 10.57 0.24 34.28
C THR A 359 9.30 0.17 33.43
N ALA A 360 9.40 -0.39 32.22
CA ALA A 360 8.27 -0.65 31.32
C ALA A 360 8.13 -2.13 31.02
N VAL A 361 6.90 -2.58 30.77
CA VAL A 361 6.63 -3.92 30.24
C VAL A 361 6.40 -3.79 28.73
N VAL A 362 7.16 -4.54 27.95
CA VAL A 362 7.13 -4.50 26.49
C VAL A 362 6.83 -5.89 25.95
N ASN A 363 6.05 -5.93 24.89
CA ASN A 363 5.88 -7.11 24.07
C ASN A 363 6.06 -6.71 22.60
N LEU A 364 7.01 -7.34 21.90
CA LEU A 364 7.27 -7.04 20.49
C LEU A 364 6.07 -7.36 19.60
N ALA A 365 5.19 -8.27 20.01
CA ALA A 365 3.95 -8.56 19.28
C ALA A 365 2.98 -7.36 19.23
N ASP A 366 3.11 -6.39 20.15
CA ASP A 366 2.29 -5.17 20.15
C ASP A 366 2.60 -4.27 18.95
N TYR A 367 3.77 -4.42 18.31
CA TYR A 367 4.11 -3.75 17.05
C TYR A 367 3.12 -4.08 15.91
N PHE A 368 2.49 -5.25 15.95
CA PHE A 368 1.60 -5.73 14.89
C PHE A 368 0.12 -5.37 15.13
N ARG A 369 -0.18 -4.69 16.24
CA ARG A 369 -1.56 -4.38 16.66
C ARG A 369 -1.99 -3.00 16.20
#